data_AF-A0A9W8DK96-F1
#
_entry.id   AF-A0A9W8DK96-F1
#
_cell.length_a   1.000
_cell.length_b   1.000
_cell.length_c   1.000
_cell.angle_alpha   90.00
_cell.angle_beta   90.00
_cell.angle_gamma   90.00
#
_symmetry.space_group_name_H-M   'P 1'
#
loop_
_entity.id
_entity.type
_entity.pdbx_description
1 polymer ?
#
loop_
_entity_poly.entity_id
_entity_poly.type
_entity_poly.pdbx_seq_one_letter_code
_entity_poly.pdbx_strand_id
1 'polypeptide(L)'
;MVGLPARGKSFIVKKLKRYLSWLGYNTKRRRIVIDSSCSKENEKASSSSSSTTTSASAIKSDNGSGCDGNGRHSSNFFDPTNQRAAAIREKIAMDVLEDLIRWLQSGGQVAIHDATNSTLARRQALIDRLSQEPDINFLFVESICNDQDVITRNIKLKTQSPDYIDMDPVLAERDFRERLRNYERAYVTLGHCEENNQEPVQFCKIIDVGKKVIAYNIQGYIESQVVFYLMNINLEPRIIFLTRHGQSVDDVDDRIGGDSNLTESGHRFSEALTRFVEERMQAFYQQTHNSHQHCGNIKGSAPSLSSSSSSLVEATPIKNTNNAATKTGDNDDDDDDDTRPEKIPKLTITTTNPSQQTPPQAECEIWTSMLQKSIQTAQNFDPFKYTVCHLRALNEIYAGRYEGQPFTSFKHNHPEEYEARLKNKFYYRYPGIGGESYADIVNKLQQVIVELERKRHSSVMIISHLAIIRTLLSYFMDIPSTHMAQINVPLGYVFACEPRPFGNQLTIYKYIEEKDMFVKIDLETSMSWLFSSTPMDDCGDDNPIDTSNNGGGLGVKIMTPPSIN
;
A
#
# COMPACT_ATOMS: atom_id res chain seq x y z
N MET A 1 -5.36 14.89 5.79
CA MET A 1 -4.71 13.95 6.74
C MET A 1 -4.59 14.58 8.13
N VAL A 2 -4.61 13.76 9.18
CA VAL A 2 -4.41 14.16 10.59
C VAL A 2 -3.45 13.18 11.28
N GLY A 3 -2.65 13.64 12.24
CA GLY A 3 -1.87 12.79 13.14
C GLY A 3 -0.43 13.25 13.33
N LEU A 4 0.27 12.61 14.27
CA LEU A 4 1.65 12.95 14.64
C LEU A 4 2.69 12.54 13.56
N PRO A 5 3.86 13.21 13.50
CA PRO A 5 5.00 12.75 12.70
C PRO A 5 5.37 11.28 13.02
N ALA A 6 5.96 10.57 12.05
CA ALA A 6 6.37 9.16 12.18
C ALA A 6 5.25 8.14 12.54
N ARG A 7 3.97 8.51 12.43
CA ARG A 7 2.82 7.60 12.65
C ARG A 7 2.20 6.99 11.39
N GLY A 8 2.93 6.92 10.28
CA GLY A 8 2.44 6.23 9.06
C GLY A 8 1.63 7.08 8.06
N LYS A 9 1.37 8.37 8.32
CA LYS A 9 0.62 9.25 7.38
C LYS A 9 1.14 9.20 5.95
N SER A 10 2.46 9.36 5.76
CA SER A 10 3.06 9.38 4.42
C SER A 10 2.91 8.04 3.69
N PHE A 11 2.86 6.93 4.43
CA PHE A 11 2.60 5.60 3.89
C PHE A 11 1.15 5.48 3.42
N ILE A 12 0.19 5.84 4.29
CA ILE A 12 -1.24 5.85 3.97
C ILE A 12 -1.51 6.71 2.73
N VAL A 13 -0.99 7.93 2.71
CA VAL A 13 -1.18 8.86 1.59
C VAL A 13 -0.64 8.30 0.27
N LYS A 14 0.56 7.70 0.28
CA LYS A 14 1.15 7.11 -0.92
C LYS A 14 0.29 5.94 -1.44
N LYS A 15 -0.09 5.02 -0.57
CA LYS A 15 -0.96 3.89 -0.94
C LYS A 15 -2.33 4.35 -1.45
N LEU A 16 -2.96 5.28 -0.76
CA LEU A 16 -4.26 5.80 -1.13
C LEU A 16 -4.23 6.53 -2.48
N LYS A 17 -3.24 7.41 -2.69
CA LYS A 17 -3.06 8.10 -3.97
C LYS A 17 -2.90 7.10 -5.12
N ARG A 18 -2.06 6.08 -4.92
CA ARG A 18 -1.82 5.02 -5.90
C ARG A 18 -3.09 4.23 -6.23
N TYR A 19 -3.82 3.78 -5.20
CA TYR A 19 -5.08 3.06 -5.35
C TYR A 19 -6.14 3.87 -6.10
N LEU A 20 -6.38 5.13 -5.69
CA LEU A 20 -7.36 5.99 -6.34
C LEU A 20 -6.97 6.32 -7.79
N SER A 21 -5.69 6.63 -8.04
CA SER A 21 -5.21 6.89 -9.39
C SER A 21 -5.33 5.66 -10.29
N TRP A 22 -5.06 4.47 -9.75
CA TRP A 22 -5.18 3.20 -10.46
C TRP A 22 -6.63 2.86 -10.80
N LEU A 23 -7.59 3.17 -9.91
CA LEU A 23 -9.03 3.10 -10.19
C LEU A 23 -9.50 4.10 -11.26
N GLY A 24 -8.63 5.00 -11.72
CA GLY A 24 -8.94 6.02 -12.73
C GLY A 24 -9.36 7.37 -12.18
N TYR A 25 -9.33 7.58 -10.85
CA TYR A 25 -9.58 8.91 -10.28
C TYR A 25 -8.38 9.82 -10.45
N ASN A 26 -8.57 10.95 -11.13
CA ASN A 26 -7.56 11.99 -11.19
C ASN A 26 -7.28 12.51 -9.77
N THR A 27 -6.14 12.11 -9.21
CA THR A 27 -5.81 12.29 -7.79
C THR A 27 -4.51 13.07 -7.61
N LYS A 28 -4.56 14.17 -6.86
CA LYS A 28 -3.40 15.02 -6.56
C LYS A 28 -3.10 15.04 -5.08
N ARG A 29 -1.82 14.92 -4.74
CA ARG A 29 -1.32 15.09 -3.38
C ARG A 29 -0.52 16.39 -3.30
N ARG A 30 -0.77 17.20 -2.27
CA ARG A 30 0.14 18.27 -1.87
C ARG A 30 0.58 18.02 -0.43
N ARG A 31 1.89 17.91 -0.24
CA ARG A 31 2.52 17.85 1.07
C ARG A 31 2.88 19.26 1.48
N ILE A 32 2.54 19.64 2.71
CA ILE A 32 3.03 20.89 3.29
C ILE A 32 4.50 20.69 3.65
N VAL A 33 5.36 21.29 2.83
CA VAL A 33 6.80 21.37 3.04
C VAL A 33 7.10 22.82 3.37
N ILE A 34 7.84 23.04 4.45
CA ILE A 34 8.24 24.38 4.87
C ILE A 34 9.64 24.57 4.30
N ASP A 35 9.71 25.19 3.13
CA ASP A 35 10.98 25.58 2.54
C ASP A 35 11.41 26.97 3.05
N SER A 36 12.69 27.09 3.34
CA SER A 36 13.38 28.32 3.76
C SER A 36 13.22 29.50 2.80
N SER A 37 12.91 29.24 1.54
CA SER A 37 12.62 30.25 0.51
C SER A 37 11.39 31.12 0.85
N CYS A 38 10.38 30.56 1.52
CA CYS A 38 9.16 31.26 1.91
C CYS A 38 9.39 32.32 3.03
N SER A 39 10.51 32.23 3.74
CA SER A 39 10.87 33.20 4.79
C SER A 39 11.46 34.50 4.21
N LYS A 40 12.04 34.46 3.00
CA LYS A 40 12.76 35.60 2.40
C LYS A 40 11.85 36.60 1.69
N GLU A 41 10.69 36.18 1.20
CA GLU A 41 9.75 37.09 0.51
C GLU A 41 9.01 38.02 1.47
N ASN A 42 8.77 37.60 2.72
CA ASN A 42 8.09 38.42 3.73
C ASN A 42 8.98 39.49 4.38
N GLU A 43 10.31 39.46 4.23
CA GLU A 43 11.21 40.50 4.76
C GLU A 43 11.44 41.66 3.77
N LYS A 44 11.22 41.44 2.46
CA LYS A 44 11.30 42.51 1.46
C LYS A 44 10.06 43.41 1.45
N ALA A 45 8.92 42.93 1.92
CA ALA A 45 7.68 43.71 1.97
C ALA A 45 7.63 44.71 3.16
N SER A 46 8.48 44.56 4.18
CA SER A 46 8.45 45.37 5.40
C SER A 46 9.57 46.42 5.51
N SER A 47 10.46 46.55 4.51
CA SER A 47 11.62 47.45 4.54
C SER A 47 11.50 48.71 3.67
N SER A 48 10.30 49.04 3.16
CA SER A 48 10.08 50.25 2.35
C SER A 48 9.33 51.35 3.10
N SER A 49 9.93 51.89 4.18
CA SER A 49 9.57 53.25 4.65
C SER A 49 10.66 53.90 5.51
N SER A 50 11.15 55.04 5.02
CA SER A 50 11.83 56.16 5.68
C SER A 50 13.25 56.00 6.26
N SER A 51 14.16 56.74 5.62
CA SER A 51 15.43 57.29 6.10
C SER A 51 15.29 58.34 7.21
N THR A 52 16.20 58.36 8.21
CA THR A 52 17.05 59.52 8.62
C THR A 52 18.06 59.10 9.71
N THR A 53 19.30 59.57 9.59
CA THR A 53 20.50 59.45 10.44
C THR A 53 20.38 59.99 11.87
N THR A 54 20.86 59.27 12.90
CA THR A 54 22.02 59.64 13.79
C THR A 54 22.32 58.58 14.87
N SER A 55 23.58 58.56 15.29
CA SER A 55 24.32 57.68 16.22
C SER A 55 23.81 57.58 17.67
N ALA A 56 23.84 56.37 18.26
CA ALA A 56 24.59 56.00 19.48
C ALA A 56 24.02 54.75 20.22
N SER A 57 24.93 53.84 20.56
CA SER A 57 24.96 52.98 21.77
C SER A 57 23.83 51.96 22.07
N ALA A 58 24.19 50.70 21.83
CA ALA A 58 24.02 49.55 22.73
C ALA A 58 22.65 49.27 23.36
N ILE A 59 21.84 48.44 22.70
CA ILE A 59 21.00 47.43 23.34
C ILE A 59 21.12 46.13 22.52
N LYS A 60 21.62 45.06 23.15
CA LYS A 60 21.61 43.71 22.59
C LYS A 60 20.16 43.26 22.43
N SER A 61 19.64 43.27 21.20
CA SER A 61 18.44 42.51 20.86
C SER A 61 18.86 41.14 20.32
N ASP A 62 18.49 40.12 21.09
CA ASP A 62 18.59 38.70 20.80
C ASP A 62 17.84 38.37 19.51
N ASN A 63 18.55 38.33 18.38
CA ASN A 63 18.00 37.93 17.08
C ASN A 63 18.03 36.41 16.98
N GLY A 64 17.00 35.77 17.54
CA GLY A 64 16.67 34.36 17.35
C GLY A 64 16.21 34.07 15.91
N SER A 65 17.13 34.20 14.95
CA SER A 65 17.00 33.65 13.61
C SER A 65 17.30 32.15 13.71
N GLY A 66 16.27 31.35 13.99
CA GLY A 66 16.34 29.88 14.13
C GLY A 66 16.58 29.14 12.80
N CYS A 67 17.59 29.56 12.04
CA CYS A 67 18.10 28.86 10.88
C CYS A 67 19.60 28.64 11.04
N ASP A 68 20.03 27.38 11.05
CA ASP A 68 21.43 27.07 10.80
C ASP A 68 21.75 27.44 9.34
N GLY A 69 22.99 27.81 9.06
CA GLY A 69 23.47 28.40 7.80
C GLY A 69 23.17 27.66 6.48
N ASN A 70 22.49 26.51 6.54
CA ASN A 70 21.97 25.73 5.41
C ASN A 70 20.45 25.88 5.16
N GLY A 71 19.75 26.80 5.82
CA GLY A 71 18.31 27.01 5.59
C GLY A 71 17.42 25.91 6.18
N ARG A 72 17.89 25.19 7.20
CA ARG A 72 17.11 24.17 7.92
C ARG A 72 16.43 24.77 9.15
N HIS A 73 15.18 24.39 9.40
CA HIS A 73 14.42 24.81 10.58
C HIS A 73 14.61 23.84 11.74
N SER A 74 15.11 24.32 12.88
CA SER A 74 15.31 23.52 14.10
C SER A 74 14.00 23.17 14.82
N SER A 75 14.05 22.28 15.82
CA SER A 75 12.92 21.93 16.69
C SER A 75 12.15 23.14 17.25
N ASN A 76 12.86 24.26 17.52
CA ASN A 76 12.30 25.55 17.98
C ASN A 76 11.31 26.18 17.01
N PHE A 77 11.46 25.94 15.70
CA PHE A 77 10.47 26.41 14.73
C PHE A 77 9.13 25.71 14.96
N PHE A 78 9.12 24.45 15.38
CA PHE A 78 7.91 23.66 15.63
C PHE A 78 7.35 23.80 17.05
N ASP A 79 7.93 24.67 17.88
CA ASP A 79 7.41 24.97 19.21
C ASP A 79 6.00 25.60 19.11
N PRO A 80 4.98 25.07 19.83
CA PRO A 80 3.64 25.66 19.88
C PRO A 80 3.60 27.10 20.42
N THR A 81 4.56 27.48 21.26
CA THR A 81 4.64 28.82 21.87
C THR A 81 5.22 29.88 20.93
N ASN A 82 5.86 29.46 19.83
CA ASN A 82 6.39 30.35 18.82
C ASN A 82 5.27 30.83 17.88
N GLN A 83 4.62 31.93 18.26
CA GLN A 83 3.48 32.50 17.53
C GLN A 83 3.82 32.86 16.08
N ARG A 84 5.03 33.41 15.82
CA ARG A 84 5.47 33.76 14.47
C ARG A 84 5.59 32.53 13.58
N ALA A 85 6.24 31.48 14.08
CA ALA A 85 6.39 30.23 13.34
C ALA A 85 5.04 29.52 13.15
N ALA A 86 4.15 29.57 14.14
CA ALA A 86 2.79 29.05 14.03
C ALA A 86 1.98 29.76 12.93
N ALA A 87 2.03 31.10 12.87
CA ALA A 87 1.37 31.89 11.84
C ALA A 87 1.90 31.58 10.43
N ILE A 88 3.22 31.41 10.27
CA ILE A 88 3.81 31.00 8.98
C ILE A 88 3.31 29.61 8.57
N ARG A 89 3.29 28.64 9.51
CA ARG A 89 2.76 27.29 9.25
C ARG A 89 1.27 27.29 8.89
N GLU A 90 0.51 28.20 9.47
CA GLU A 90 -0.91 28.39 9.15
C GLU A 90 -1.08 28.86 7.71
N LYS A 91 -0.39 29.97 7.37
CA LYS A 91 -0.44 30.54 6.04
C LYS A 91 -0.08 29.52 4.95
N ILE A 92 1.05 28.82 5.10
CA ILE A 92 1.47 27.78 4.15
C ILE A 92 0.41 26.68 4.02
N ALA A 93 -0.21 26.27 5.13
CA ALA A 93 -1.20 25.21 5.08
C ALA A 93 -2.49 25.61 4.34
N MET A 94 -2.91 26.86 4.50
CA MET A 94 -4.07 27.43 3.81
C MET A 94 -3.77 27.72 2.35
N ASP A 95 -2.58 28.24 2.02
CA ASP A 95 -2.15 28.43 0.62
C ASP A 95 -2.16 27.10 -0.14
N VAL A 96 -1.67 26.02 0.49
CA VAL A 96 -1.71 24.67 -0.09
C VAL A 96 -3.14 24.15 -0.23
N LEU A 97 -4.04 24.45 0.71
CA LEU A 97 -5.46 24.10 0.58
C LEU A 97 -6.06 24.79 -0.65
N GLU A 98 -5.78 26.08 -0.83
CA GLU A 98 -6.35 26.86 -1.93
C GLU A 98 -5.87 26.39 -3.30
N ASP A 99 -4.60 26.01 -3.38
CA ASP A 99 -4.00 25.33 -4.52
C ASP A 99 -4.72 24.01 -4.89
N LEU A 100 -5.18 23.27 -3.89
CA LEU A 100 -5.94 22.03 -4.08
C LEU A 100 -7.38 22.31 -4.51
N ILE A 101 -8.04 23.30 -3.90
CA ILE A 101 -9.41 23.70 -4.26
C ILE A 101 -9.46 24.15 -5.72
N ARG A 102 -8.58 25.06 -6.14
CA ARG A 102 -8.49 25.51 -7.55
C ARG A 102 -8.26 24.35 -8.51
N TRP A 103 -7.45 23.37 -8.09
CA TRP A 103 -7.19 22.20 -8.91
C TRP A 103 -8.41 21.27 -9.03
N LEU A 104 -9.17 21.07 -7.96
CA LEU A 104 -10.45 20.33 -8.00
C LEU A 104 -11.44 21.03 -8.94
N GLN A 105 -11.61 22.34 -8.80
CA GLN A 105 -12.47 23.16 -9.67
C GLN A 105 -12.05 23.10 -11.15
N SER A 106 -10.78 22.82 -11.45
CA SER A 106 -10.27 22.64 -12.83
C SER A 106 -10.53 21.24 -13.43
N GLY A 107 -11.26 20.36 -12.74
CA GLY A 107 -11.56 19.00 -13.17
C GLY A 107 -10.75 17.90 -12.49
N GLY A 108 -10.02 18.23 -11.41
CA GLY A 108 -9.46 17.22 -10.50
C GLY A 108 -10.57 16.51 -9.71
N GLN A 109 -10.38 15.24 -9.36
CA GLN A 109 -11.43 14.46 -8.67
C GLN A 109 -11.13 14.22 -7.19
N VAL A 110 -9.87 13.98 -6.82
CA VAL A 110 -9.49 13.76 -5.42
C VAL A 110 -8.22 14.53 -5.06
N ALA A 111 -8.29 15.34 -4.01
CA ALA A 111 -7.17 16.08 -3.47
C ALA A 111 -6.76 15.56 -2.08
N ILE A 112 -5.48 15.24 -1.89
CA ILE A 112 -4.92 14.84 -0.61
C ILE A 112 -4.08 15.98 -0.03
N HIS A 113 -4.62 16.64 1.00
CA HIS A 113 -3.92 17.60 1.86
C HIS A 113 -3.10 16.86 2.93
N ASP A 114 -1.80 16.73 2.69
CA ASP A 114 -0.86 15.95 3.51
C ASP A 114 -0.09 16.85 4.50
N ALA A 115 -0.65 16.96 5.70
CA ALA A 115 -0.08 17.62 6.86
C ALA A 115 -0.40 16.88 8.17
N THR A 116 0.12 17.40 9.29
CA THR A 116 -0.20 16.90 10.63
C THR A 116 -1.61 17.26 11.06
N ASN A 117 -2.08 18.48 10.75
CA ASN A 117 -3.40 19.01 11.13
C ASN A 117 -3.82 18.62 12.57
N SER A 118 -2.84 18.71 13.48
CA SER A 118 -2.86 18.08 14.80
C SER A 118 -3.62 18.88 15.86
N THR A 119 -4.01 20.13 15.56
CA THR A 119 -4.71 21.03 16.48
C THR A 119 -6.15 21.25 16.03
N LEU A 120 -7.06 21.50 16.98
CA LEU A 120 -8.45 21.85 16.71
C LEU A 120 -8.56 23.12 15.86
N ALA A 121 -7.83 24.18 16.23
CA ALA A 121 -7.85 25.45 15.53
C ALA A 121 -7.51 25.33 14.03
N ARG A 122 -6.48 24.52 13.68
CA ARG A 122 -6.12 24.24 12.28
C ARG A 122 -7.27 23.54 11.56
N ARG A 123 -7.87 22.52 12.16
CA ARG A 123 -8.95 21.75 11.53
C ARG A 123 -10.20 22.60 11.35
N GLN A 124 -10.55 23.43 12.34
CA GLN A 124 -11.65 24.37 12.22
C GLN A 124 -11.42 25.35 11.06
N ALA A 125 -10.22 25.93 10.93
CA ALA A 125 -9.90 26.81 9.80
C ALA A 125 -10.02 26.11 8.44
N LEU A 126 -9.67 24.81 8.35
CA LEU A 126 -9.89 24.02 7.13
C LEU A 126 -11.39 23.80 6.87
N ILE A 127 -12.16 23.46 7.90
CA ILE A 127 -13.62 23.24 7.82
C ILE A 127 -14.32 24.53 7.37
N ASP A 128 -14.03 25.67 8.01
CA ASP A 128 -14.64 26.97 7.71
C ASP A 128 -14.34 27.46 6.29
N ARG A 129 -13.17 27.09 5.75
CA ARG A 129 -12.83 27.39 4.35
C ARG A 129 -13.53 26.44 3.39
N LEU A 130 -13.58 25.15 3.69
CA LEU A 130 -14.18 24.13 2.82
C LEU A 130 -15.71 24.20 2.80
N SER A 131 -16.36 24.68 3.87
CA SER A 131 -17.82 24.90 3.88
C SER A 131 -18.29 25.95 2.87
N GLN A 132 -17.37 26.76 2.34
CA GLN A 132 -17.63 27.72 1.26
C GLN A 132 -17.62 27.07 -0.14
N GLU A 133 -17.26 25.79 -0.24
CA GLU A 133 -17.14 25.03 -1.48
C GLU A 133 -18.22 23.92 -1.52
N PRO A 134 -19.47 24.21 -1.93
CA PRO A 134 -20.58 23.26 -1.85
C PRO A 134 -20.40 22.02 -2.74
N ASP A 135 -19.57 22.12 -3.78
CA ASP A 135 -19.28 21.02 -4.71
C ASP A 135 -18.10 20.14 -4.24
N ILE A 136 -17.50 20.43 -3.08
CA ILE A 136 -16.33 19.72 -2.56
C ILE A 136 -16.68 19.03 -1.24
N ASN A 137 -16.77 17.70 -1.28
CA ASN A 137 -16.80 16.88 -0.08
C ASN A 137 -15.41 16.74 0.53
N PHE A 138 -15.33 16.56 1.84
CA PHE A 138 -14.06 16.32 2.53
C PHE A 138 -14.16 15.25 3.62
N LEU A 139 -13.08 14.47 3.74
CA LEU A 139 -12.92 13.40 4.72
C LEU A 139 -11.59 13.59 5.47
N PHE A 140 -11.65 13.69 6.80
CA PHE A 140 -10.43 13.62 7.60
C PHE A 140 -9.97 12.16 7.77
N VAL A 141 -8.72 11.88 7.42
CA VAL A 141 -8.07 10.59 7.71
C VAL A 141 -6.98 10.80 8.75
N GLU A 142 -7.19 10.27 9.95
CA GLU A 142 -6.26 10.32 11.07
C GLU A 142 -5.46 9.03 11.20
N SER A 143 -4.13 9.16 11.34
CA SER A 143 -3.21 8.04 11.52
C SER A 143 -2.67 8.04 12.94
N ILE A 144 -3.07 7.04 13.72
CA ILE A 144 -2.65 6.82 15.11
C ILE A 144 -1.81 5.54 15.15
N CYS A 145 -0.63 5.60 15.76
CA CYS A 145 0.21 4.43 15.95
C CYS A 145 0.88 4.55 17.32
N ASN A 146 0.69 3.53 18.15
CA ASN A 146 1.22 3.38 19.50
C ASN A 146 2.30 2.30 19.55
N ASP A 147 2.40 1.47 18.51
CA ASP A 147 3.43 0.45 18.33
C ASP A 147 4.84 1.07 18.26
N GLN A 148 5.66 0.79 19.27
CA GLN A 148 6.98 1.39 19.43
C GLN A 148 7.99 0.93 18.38
N ASP A 149 7.85 -0.29 17.86
CA ASP A 149 8.75 -0.81 16.83
C ASP A 149 8.49 -0.11 15.50
N VAL A 150 7.20 0.06 15.15
CA VAL A 150 6.78 0.83 13.97
C VAL A 150 7.22 2.29 14.08
N ILE A 151 7.06 2.90 15.25
CA ILE A 151 7.49 4.28 15.51
C ILE A 151 9.01 4.42 15.35
N THR A 152 9.79 3.55 16.00
CA THR A 152 11.26 3.58 15.97
C THR A 152 11.78 3.41 14.54
N ARG A 153 11.22 2.44 13.81
CA ARG A 153 11.52 2.25 12.39
C ARG A 153 11.20 3.50 11.57
N ASN A 154 10.03 4.10 11.77
CA ASN A 154 9.62 5.32 11.05
C ASN A 154 10.49 6.53 11.39
N ILE A 155 10.96 6.66 12.64
CA ILE A 155 11.91 7.71 13.04
C ILE A 155 13.23 7.54 12.30
N LYS A 156 13.79 6.33 12.28
CA LYS A 156 15.04 6.03 11.56
C LYS A 156 14.95 6.36 10.07
N LEU A 157 13.80 6.12 9.46
CA LEU A 157 13.55 6.48 8.06
C LEU A 157 13.40 7.98 7.85
N LYS A 158 12.95 8.72 8.88
CA LYS A 158 12.84 10.18 8.84
C LYS A 158 14.18 10.88 9.05
N THR A 159 15.08 10.32 9.86
CA THR A 159 16.45 10.85 10.01
C THR A 159 17.29 10.67 8.74
N GLN A 160 16.88 9.80 7.82
CA GLN A 160 17.46 9.68 6.47
C GLN A 160 16.83 10.61 5.44
N SER A 161 15.89 11.48 5.84
CA SER A 161 15.23 12.40 4.91
C SER A 161 16.08 13.65 4.63
N PRO A 162 15.78 14.44 3.57
CA PRO A 162 16.55 15.64 3.22
C PRO A 162 16.68 16.66 4.35
N ASP A 163 15.73 16.69 5.29
CA ASP A 163 15.75 17.53 6.49
C ASP A 163 16.98 17.23 7.39
N TYR A 164 17.50 15.99 7.36
CA TYR A 164 18.49 15.45 8.30
C TYR A 164 19.70 14.80 7.62
N ILE A 165 19.74 14.72 6.28
CA ILE A 165 20.73 13.91 5.54
C ILE A 165 22.20 14.33 5.79
N ASP A 166 22.46 15.60 6.10
CA ASP A 166 23.82 16.08 6.44
C ASP A 166 24.04 16.26 7.95
N MET A 167 23.10 15.78 8.77
CA MET A 167 23.25 15.80 10.23
C MET A 167 23.81 14.47 10.72
N ASP A 168 24.60 14.52 11.79
CA ASP A 168 25.00 13.32 12.51
C ASP A 168 23.75 12.50 12.90
N PRO A 169 23.72 11.17 12.68
CA PRO A 169 22.54 10.35 12.92
C PRO A 169 21.98 10.44 14.34
N VAL A 170 22.84 10.60 15.35
CA VAL A 170 22.45 10.71 16.76
C VAL A 170 21.81 12.08 17.02
N LEU A 171 22.40 13.15 16.48
CA LEU A 171 21.83 14.50 16.57
C LEU A 171 20.50 14.61 15.81
N ALA A 172 20.40 13.99 14.64
CA ALA A 172 19.18 13.94 13.84
C ALA A 172 18.04 13.24 14.58
N GLU A 173 18.31 12.08 15.21
CA GLU A 173 17.31 11.38 16.01
C GLU A 173 16.87 12.23 17.22
N ARG A 174 17.82 12.87 17.91
CA ARG A 174 17.52 13.73 19.06
C ARG A 174 16.63 14.92 18.68
N ASP A 175 16.98 15.65 17.62
CA ASP A 175 16.18 16.78 17.12
C ASP A 175 14.78 16.30 16.70
N PHE A 176 14.69 15.18 15.97
CA PHE A 176 13.40 14.65 15.54
C PHE A 176 12.51 14.23 16.71
N ARG A 177 13.09 13.62 17.75
CA ARG A 177 12.35 13.27 18.99
C ARG A 177 11.86 14.52 19.72
N GLU A 178 12.66 15.58 19.78
CA GLU A 178 12.22 16.84 20.36
C GLU A 178 11.08 17.50 19.57
N ARG A 179 11.20 17.51 18.24
CA ARG A 179 10.11 17.92 17.35
C ARG A 179 8.84 17.12 17.60
N LEU A 180 8.95 15.80 17.79
CA LEU A 180 7.81 14.94 18.10
C LEU A 180 7.15 15.34 19.44
N ARG A 181 7.94 15.59 20.49
CA ARG A 181 7.42 16.07 21.79
C ARG A 181 6.64 17.38 21.65
N ASN A 182 7.10 18.30 20.81
CA ASN A 182 6.39 19.56 20.54
C ASN A 182 5.03 19.32 19.89
N TYR A 183 4.93 18.39 18.93
CA TYR A 183 3.65 18.00 18.36
C TYR A 183 2.74 17.27 19.37
N GLU A 184 3.29 16.37 20.19
CA GLU A 184 2.54 15.63 21.21
C GLU A 184 1.88 16.55 22.23
N ARG A 185 2.55 17.63 22.65
CA ARG A 185 1.99 18.63 23.59
C ARG A 185 0.77 19.35 23.06
N ALA A 186 0.67 19.55 21.74
CA ALA A 186 -0.41 20.30 21.09
C ALA A 186 -1.43 19.39 20.37
N TYR A 187 -1.20 18.08 20.37
CA TYR A 187 -2.00 17.14 19.58
C TYR A 187 -3.33 16.87 20.25
N VAL A 188 -4.39 17.10 19.48
CA VAL A 188 -5.77 16.72 19.82
C VAL A 188 -6.28 15.82 18.72
N THR A 189 -6.70 14.62 19.10
CA THR A 189 -7.27 13.64 18.17
C THR A 189 -8.59 14.15 17.56
N LEU A 190 -9.04 13.59 16.44
CA LEU A 190 -10.43 13.79 15.99
C LEU A 190 -11.41 13.22 17.04
N GLY A 191 -12.66 13.67 17.09
CA GLY A 191 -13.70 13.11 17.95
C GLY A 191 -14.81 14.11 18.25
N HIS A 192 -15.14 14.30 19.53
CA HIS A 192 -16.30 15.08 19.97
C HIS A 192 -16.42 16.48 19.36
N CYS A 193 -15.31 17.16 19.08
CA CYS A 193 -15.38 18.49 18.44
C CYS A 193 -15.91 18.41 17.00
N GLU A 194 -15.45 17.44 16.22
CA GLU A 194 -15.92 17.22 14.85
C GLU A 194 -17.31 16.57 14.79
N GLU A 195 -17.66 15.77 15.80
CA GLU A 195 -18.97 15.11 15.95
C GLU A 195 -20.08 16.09 16.35
N ASN A 196 -19.79 17.06 17.23
CA ASN A 196 -20.76 18.02 17.77
C ASN A 196 -20.78 19.36 17.04
N ASN A 197 -20.12 19.47 15.88
CA ASN A 197 -20.27 20.65 15.02
C ASN A 197 -21.72 20.79 14.53
N GLN A 198 -22.13 22.02 14.20
CA GLN A 198 -23.47 22.29 13.64
C GLN A 198 -23.76 21.39 12.42
N GLU A 199 -22.74 21.16 11.60
CA GLU A 199 -22.71 20.14 10.56
C GLU A 199 -21.66 19.10 10.93
N PRO A 200 -22.06 17.85 11.25
CA PRO A 200 -21.12 16.80 11.64
C PRO A 200 -20.12 16.47 10.53
N VAL A 201 -18.82 16.47 10.88
CA VAL A 201 -17.75 16.31 9.90
C VAL A 201 -17.37 14.84 9.72
N GLN A 202 -17.15 14.42 8.47
CA GLN A 202 -16.75 13.05 8.15
C GLN A 202 -15.29 12.77 8.57
N PHE A 203 -15.06 11.64 9.24
CA PHE A 203 -13.69 11.22 9.52
C PHE A 203 -13.50 9.70 9.62
N CYS A 204 -12.25 9.30 9.38
CA CYS A 204 -11.75 7.95 9.57
C CYS A 204 -10.46 7.97 10.40
N LYS A 205 -10.40 7.19 11.46
CA LYS A 205 -9.20 6.97 12.27
C LYS A 205 -8.65 5.59 12.00
N ILE A 206 -7.39 5.52 11.57
CA ILE A 206 -6.63 4.29 11.39
C ILE A 206 -5.68 4.16 12.58
N ILE A 207 -5.95 3.18 13.45
CA ILE A 207 -5.21 2.95 14.69
C ILE A 207 -4.37 1.69 14.55
N ASP A 208 -3.07 1.84 14.87
CA ASP A 208 -2.06 0.78 14.83
C ASP A 208 -2.06 0.03 13.50
N VAL A 209 -2.00 0.79 12.40
CA VAL A 209 -1.87 0.25 11.04
C VAL A 209 -3.06 -0.65 10.67
N GLY A 210 -4.27 -0.19 11.01
CA GLY A 210 -5.51 -0.88 10.65
C GLY A 210 -5.94 -1.98 11.62
N LYS A 211 -5.27 -2.16 12.77
CA LYS A 211 -5.76 -3.04 13.85
C LYS A 211 -7.13 -2.60 14.36
N LYS A 212 -7.38 -1.28 14.39
CA LYS A 212 -8.70 -0.70 14.67
C LYS A 212 -8.97 0.44 13.71
N VAL A 213 -10.18 0.46 13.16
CA VAL A 213 -10.69 1.56 12.32
C VAL A 213 -11.92 2.15 12.97
N ILE A 214 -11.99 3.47 13.06
CA ILE A 214 -13.18 4.21 13.49
C ILE A 214 -13.60 5.07 12.32
N ALA A 215 -14.81 4.87 11.81
CA ALA A 215 -15.40 5.67 10.75
C ALA A 215 -16.64 6.39 11.29
N TYR A 216 -16.78 7.67 10.99
CA TYR A 216 -17.88 8.50 11.46
C TYR A 216 -18.43 9.36 10.32
N ASN A 217 -19.76 9.37 10.19
CA ASN A 217 -20.50 10.14 9.19
C ASN A 217 -19.93 10.03 7.77
N ILE A 218 -19.58 8.83 7.31
CA ILE A 218 -19.04 8.65 5.96
C ILE A 218 -20.17 8.78 4.94
N GLN A 219 -20.04 9.75 4.05
CA GLN A 219 -21.01 10.05 3.01
C GLN A 219 -20.30 10.13 1.66
N GLY A 220 -20.92 9.54 0.64
CA GLY A 220 -20.35 9.51 -0.71
C GLY A 220 -19.61 8.21 -1.03
N TYR A 221 -19.46 7.97 -2.33
CA TYR A 221 -18.88 6.74 -2.85
C TYR A 221 -17.36 6.70 -2.66
N ILE A 222 -16.65 7.78 -3.00
CA ILE A 222 -15.18 7.81 -2.95
C ILE A 222 -14.70 7.71 -1.50
N GLU A 223 -15.35 8.41 -0.58
CA GLU A 223 -15.09 8.39 0.85
C GLU A 223 -15.29 6.99 1.43
N SER A 224 -16.37 6.31 1.02
CA SER A 224 -16.61 4.90 1.36
C SER A 224 -15.53 3.97 0.80
N GLN A 225 -15.08 4.19 -0.43
CA GLN A 225 -13.97 3.43 -1.05
C GLN A 225 -12.64 3.67 -0.34
N VAL A 226 -12.36 4.91 0.11
CA VAL A 226 -11.18 5.25 0.90
C VAL A 226 -11.19 4.48 2.21
N VAL A 227 -12.29 4.53 2.97
CA VAL A 227 -12.40 3.82 4.25
C VAL A 227 -12.29 2.32 4.04
N PHE A 228 -13.00 1.76 3.07
CA PHE A 228 -12.93 0.34 2.72
C PHE A 228 -11.50 -0.11 2.40
N TYR A 229 -10.77 0.64 1.57
CA TYR A 229 -9.39 0.31 1.24
C TYR A 229 -8.47 0.39 2.47
N LEU A 230 -8.60 1.46 3.28
CA LEU A 230 -7.77 1.65 4.47
C LEU A 230 -8.02 0.61 5.57
N MET A 231 -9.21 0.01 5.63
CA MET A 231 -9.49 -1.11 6.54
C MET A 231 -8.70 -2.38 6.19
N ASN A 232 -8.25 -2.51 4.94
CA ASN A 232 -7.61 -3.72 4.43
C ASN A 232 -6.08 -3.62 4.32
N ILE A 233 -5.48 -2.44 4.45
CA ILE A 233 -4.01 -2.32 4.36
C ILE A 233 -3.31 -2.91 5.58
N ASN A 234 -2.13 -3.50 5.37
CA ASN A 234 -1.21 -3.87 6.44
C ASN A 234 0.26 -3.63 6.03
N LEU A 235 1.17 -3.72 7.00
CA LEU A 235 2.61 -3.48 6.85
C LEU A 235 3.45 -4.76 6.94
N GLU A 236 2.81 -5.92 7.00
CA GLU A 236 3.51 -7.19 7.17
C GLU A 236 4.35 -7.51 5.92
N PRO A 237 5.63 -7.86 6.08
CA PRO A 237 6.48 -8.29 4.97
C PRO A 237 5.89 -9.51 4.27
N ARG A 238 5.79 -9.47 2.94
CA ARG A 238 5.40 -10.59 2.09
C ARG A 238 5.91 -10.40 0.67
N ILE A 239 5.88 -11.46 -0.13
CA ILE A 239 6.15 -11.40 -1.56
C ILE A 239 4.84 -11.66 -2.31
N ILE A 240 4.59 -10.87 -3.35
CA ILE A 240 3.52 -11.10 -4.31
C ILE A 240 4.21 -11.47 -5.63
N PHE A 241 4.21 -12.75 -5.97
CA PHE A 241 4.71 -13.23 -7.25
C PHE A 241 3.61 -13.10 -8.30
N LEU A 242 3.97 -12.57 -9.45
CA LEU A 242 3.10 -12.46 -10.61
C LEU A 242 3.78 -13.16 -11.79
N THR A 243 3.07 -14.02 -12.50
CA THR A 243 3.56 -14.67 -13.72
C THR A 243 2.41 -14.92 -14.68
N ARG A 244 2.72 -14.96 -15.98
CA ARG A 244 1.81 -15.61 -16.94
C ARG A 244 1.79 -17.12 -16.70
N HIS A 245 0.76 -17.78 -17.19
CA HIS A 245 0.76 -19.23 -17.37
C HIS A 245 1.98 -19.69 -18.20
N GLY A 246 2.30 -20.98 -18.14
CA GLY A 246 3.20 -21.59 -19.11
C GLY A 246 2.65 -21.47 -20.54
N GLN A 247 3.51 -21.65 -21.54
CA GLN A 247 3.10 -21.59 -22.94
C GLN A 247 1.96 -22.59 -23.22
N SER A 248 0.88 -22.12 -23.84
CA SER A 248 -0.26 -22.94 -24.27
C SER A 248 -0.30 -23.13 -25.78
N VAL A 249 -1.12 -24.06 -26.26
CA VAL A 249 -1.31 -24.27 -27.71
C VAL A 249 -1.83 -23.00 -28.39
N ASP A 250 -2.72 -22.25 -27.74
CA ASP A 250 -3.21 -20.95 -28.24
C ASP A 250 -2.07 -19.93 -28.40
N ASP A 251 -1.06 -19.94 -27.53
CA ASP A 251 0.09 -19.02 -27.65
C ASP A 251 0.88 -19.36 -28.92
N VAL A 252 1.11 -20.65 -29.20
CA VAL A 252 1.80 -21.13 -30.42
C VAL A 252 1.01 -20.81 -31.69
N ASP A 253 -0.32 -20.89 -31.62
CA ASP A 253 -1.23 -20.60 -32.73
C ASP A 253 -1.52 -19.08 -32.90
N ASP A 254 -0.91 -18.20 -32.08
CA ASP A 254 -1.18 -16.75 -32.03
C ASP A 254 -2.68 -16.42 -31.83
N ARG A 255 -3.41 -17.22 -31.05
CA ARG A 255 -4.85 -17.00 -30.82
C ARG A 255 -5.10 -15.98 -29.72
N ILE A 256 -6.02 -15.06 -29.98
CA ILE A 256 -6.52 -14.11 -28.98
C ILE A 256 -7.37 -14.89 -27.96
N GLY A 257 -7.03 -14.72 -26.69
CA GLY A 257 -7.75 -15.30 -25.55
C GLY A 257 -7.68 -16.83 -25.52
N GLY A 258 -8.81 -17.49 -25.72
CA GLY A 258 -8.91 -18.97 -25.74
C GLY A 258 -8.70 -19.67 -24.38
N ASP A 259 -8.81 -21.00 -24.39
CA ASP A 259 -8.73 -21.86 -23.19
C ASP A 259 -8.04 -23.20 -23.46
N SER A 260 -7.01 -23.19 -24.32
CA SER A 260 -6.22 -24.39 -24.63
C SER A 260 -5.36 -24.90 -23.45
N ASN A 261 -4.89 -26.13 -23.59
CA ASN A 261 -3.93 -26.75 -22.69
C ASN A 261 -2.52 -26.21 -22.89
N LEU A 262 -1.66 -26.44 -21.89
CA LEU A 262 -0.22 -26.19 -21.98
C LEU A 262 0.45 -27.04 -23.06
N THR A 263 1.55 -26.51 -23.60
CA THR A 263 2.53 -27.27 -24.37
C THR A 263 3.47 -28.03 -23.43
N GLU A 264 4.33 -28.89 -23.99
CA GLU A 264 5.39 -29.55 -23.23
C GLU A 264 6.34 -28.53 -22.56
N SER A 265 6.68 -27.44 -23.26
CA SER A 265 7.47 -26.34 -22.69
C SER A 265 6.73 -25.67 -21.54
N GLY A 266 5.42 -25.46 -21.67
CA GLY A 266 4.56 -24.95 -20.60
C GLY A 266 4.56 -25.85 -19.34
N HIS A 267 4.56 -27.18 -19.52
CA HIS A 267 4.66 -28.12 -18.41
C HIS A 267 6.05 -28.07 -17.72
N ARG A 268 7.14 -28.00 -18.49
CA ARG A 268 8.49 -27.82 -17.92
C ARG A 268 8.61 -26.54 -17.11
N PHE A 269 8.08 -25.44 -17.63
CA PHE A 269 7.99 -24.16 -16.91
C PHE A 269 7.22 -24.31 -15.59
N SER A 270 6.08 -25.00 -15.59
CA SER A 270 5.27 -25.25 -14.39
C SER A 270 6.06 -25.95 -13.29
N GLU A 271 6.81 -27.00 -13.62
CA GLU A 271 7.63 -27.73 -12.65
C GLU A 271 8.74 -26.85 -12.07
N ALA A 272 9.44 -26.11 -12.93
CA ALA A 272 10.48 -25.18 -12.50
C ALA A 272 9.92 -24.06 -11.62
N LEU A 273 8.71 -23.57 -11.91
CA LEU A 273 8.04 -22.52 -11.15
C LEU A 273 7.78 -22.95 -9.71
N THR A 274 7.29 -24.19 -9.50
CA THR A 274 7.06 -24.74 -8.17
C THR A 274 8.34 -24.76 -7.34
N ARG A 275 9.44 -25.30 -7.90
CA ARG A 275 10.75 -25.34 -7.22
C ARG A 275 11.26 -23.94 -6.90
N PHE A 276 11.14 -23.02 -7.86
CA PHE A 276 11.55 -21.63 -7.69
C PHE A 276 10.81 -20.94 -6.54
N VAL A 277 9.47 -21.05 -6.49
CA VAL A 277 8.67 -20.43 -5.43
C VAL A 277 9.04 -21.01 -4.07
N GLU A 278 9.22 -22.32 -3.97
CA GLU A 278 9.64 -22.97 -2.73
C GLU A 278 10.97 -22.42 -2.21
N GLU A 279 12.00 -22.37 -3.05
CA GLU A 279 13.31 -21.82 -2.68
C GLU A 279 13.23 -20.34 -2.25
N ARG A 280 12.46 -19.53 -3.00
CA ARG A 280 12.30 -18.10 -2.67
C ARG A 280 11.59 -17.90 -1.34
N MET A 281 10.56 -18.68 -1.06
CA MET A 281 9.82 -18.61 0.20
C MET A 281 10.69 -19.02 1.38
N GLN A 282 11.51 -20.07 1.24
CA GLN A 282 12.47 -20.47 2.27
C GLN A 282 13.51 -19.37 2.54
N ALA A 283 14.08 -18.78 1.49
CA ALA A 283 15.04 -17.69 1.62
C ALA A 283 14.43 -16.44 2.29
N PHE A 284 13.21 -16.06 1.89
CA PHE A 284 12.49 -14.92 2.47
C PHE A 284 12.19 -15.13 3.96
N TYR A 285 11.79 -16.34 4.34
CA TYR A 285 11.51 -16.69 5.73
C TYR A 285 12.74 -16.55 6.63
N GLN A 286 13.89 -17.05 6.18
CA GLN A 286 15.14 -16.95 6.92
C GLN A 286 15.56 -15.49 7.13
N GLN A 287 15.40 -14.64 6.13
CA GLN A 287 15.72 -13.22 6.21
C GLN A 287 14.81 -12.46 7.20
N THR A 288 13.51 -12.75 7.18
CA THR A 288 12.54 -12.10 8.08
C THR A 288 12.70 -12.57 9.53
N HIS A 289 12.97 -13.85 9.77
CA HIS A 289 13.20 -14.41 11.12
C HIS A 289 14.46 -13.84 11.79
N ASN A 290 15.57 -13.78 11.05
CA ASN A 290 16.82 -13.22 11.57
C ASN A 290 16.69 -11.73 11.92
N SER A 291 15.88 -11.00 11.15
CA SER A 291 15.62 -9.57 11.41
C SER A 291 14.81 -9.34 12.69
N HIS A 292 13.86 -10.22 13.01
CA HIS A 292 13.07 -10.13 14.26
C HIS A 292 13.86 -10.56 15.51
N GLN A 293 14.77 -11.52 15.40
CA GLN A 293 15.61 -11.93 16.54
C GLN A 293 16.64 -10.87 16.94
N HIS A 294 17.20 -10.13 15.99
CA HIS A 294 18.20 -9.09 16.29
C HIS A 294 17.61 -7.88 17.02
N CYS A 295 16.31 -7.60 16.85
CA CYS A 295 15.62 -6.52 17.56
C CYS A 295 15.27 -6.89 19.02
N GLY A 296 15.17 -8.18 19.35
CA GLY A 296 14.88 -8.67 20.71
C GLY A 296 16.07 -8.67 21.68
N ASN A 297 17.31 -8.59 21.17
CA ASN A 297 18.53 -8.71 21.97
C ASN A 297 19.18 -7.38 22.38
N ILE A 298 18.58 -6.23 22.06
CA ILE A 298 18.99 -4.93 22.61
C ILE A 298 18.22 -4.64 23.89
N LYS A 299 18.35 -5.52 24.91
CA LYS A 299 18.11 -5.13 26.30
C LYS A 299 19.47 -4.88 26.93
N GLY A 300 19.86 -3.59 26.91
CA GLY A 300 21.04 -3.11 27.62
C GLY A 300 20.99 -3.53 29.09
N SER A 301 22.11 -4.08 29.53
CA SER A 301 22.47 -4.42 30.89
C SER A 301 22.26 -3.23 31.83
N ALA A 302 21.25 -3.30 32.69
CA ALA A 302 21.13 -2.45 33.87
C ALA A 302 21.80 -3.18 35.07
N PRO A 303 22.48 -2.46 35.98
CA PRO A 303 23.27 -3.09 37.04
C PRO A 303 22.37 -3.74 38.09
N SER A 304 22.75 -4.95 38.52
CA SER A 304 22.10 -5.69 39.59
C SER A 304 22.21 -4.95 40.93
N LEU A 305 21.08 -4.50 41.48
CA LEU A 305 20.95 -4.23 42.92
C LEU A 305 20.33 -5.45 43.60
N SER A 306 21.06 -5.97 44.57
CA SER A 306 20.68 -7.02 45.50
C SER A 306 19.65 -6.51 46.53
N SER A 307 18.60 -7.28 46.79
CA SER A 307 18.05 -7.43 48.16
C SER A 307 16.97 -8.51 48.23
N SER A 308 17.31 -9.59 48.94
CA SER A 308 16.53 -10.31 49.96
C SER A 308 15.02 -10.56 49.78
N SER A 309 14.73 -11.85 49.80
CA SER A 309 13.47 -12.53 50.12
C SER A 309 12.66 -11.95 51.29
N SER A 310 11.34 -11.84 51.11
CA SER A 310 10.35 -12.27 52.11
C SER A 310 8.96 -12.51 51.48
N SER A 311 8.35 -13.60 51.94
CA SER A 311 7.02 -14.15 51.72
C SER A 311 5.86 -13.21 52.08
N LEU A 312 4.68 -13.36 51.43
CA LEU A 312 3.31 -13.18 51.98
C LEU A 312 2.29 -13.71 50.92
N VAL A 313 1.63 -14.85 51.16
CA VAL A 313 0.25 -15.07 51.68
C VAL A 313 -0.87 -15.04 50.61
N GLU A 314 -1.52 -16.20 50.45
CA GLU A 314 -2.78 -16.44 49.72
C GLU A 314 -3.99 -15.79 50.42
N ALA A 315 -4.97 -15.33 49.63
CA ALA A 315 -6.35 -15.17 50.08
C ALA A 315 -7.35 -15.47 48.94
N THR A 316 -8.41 -16.17 49.34
CA THR A 316 -9.50 -16.81 48.59
C THR A 316 -10.57 -15.83 48.06
N PRO A 317 -11.43 -16.24 47.09
CA PRO A 317 -12.48 -15.39 46.53
C PRO A 317 -13.82 -15.46 47.31
N ILE A 318 -14.47 -14.30 47.41
CA ILE A 318 -15.73 -14.05 48.11
C ILE A 318 -16.93 -14.38 47.21
N LYS A 319 -17.92 -15.09 47.79
CA LYS A 319 -19.27 -15.31 47.26
C LYS A 319 -20.13 -14.04 47.40
N ASN A 320 -20.94 -13.74 46.40
CA ASN A 320 -22.07 -12.83 46.54
C ASN A 320 -23.38 -13.59 46.32
N THR A 321 -24.21 -13.61 47.35
CA THR A 321 -25.63 -13.98 47.34
C THR A 321 -26.45 -12.71 47.36
N ASN A 322 -27.59 -12.67 46.66
CA ASN A 322 -28.82 -12.12 47.22
C ASN A 322 -30.08 -12.59 46.46
N ASN A 323 -31.11 -12.80 47.28
CA ASN A 323 -32.43 -13.41 47.07
C ASN A 323 -33.39 -12.62 46.18
N ALA A 324 -34.42 -13.31 45.64
CA ALA A 324 -35.83 -13.07 45.99
C ALA A 324 -36.75 -14.17 45.42
N ALA A 325 -37.81 -14.51 46.15
CA ALA A 325 -38.69 -15.65 45.96
C ALA A 325 -40.14 -15.24 45.62
N THR A 326 -40.91 -16.13 44.97
CA THR A 326 -42.38 -16.33 45.06
C THR A 326 -42.75 -17.52 44.14
N LYS A 327 -43.20 -18.70 44.62
CA LYS A 327 -44.61 -19.18 44.87
C LYS A 327 -45.55 -18.89 43.67
N THR A 328 -46.36 -19.79 43.08
CA THR A 328 -47.07 -21.04 43.47
C THR A 328 -47.86 -21.57 42.23
N GLY A 329 -48.16 -22.88 42.16
CA GLY A 329 -49.49 -23.41 41.79
C GLY A 329 -49.75 -23.98 40.37
N ASP A 330 -49.97 -25.30 40.36
CA ASP A 330 -51.05 -26.08 39.72
C ASP A 330 -51.16 -26.36 38.19
N ASN A 331 -51.13 -27.68 37.92
CA ASN A 331 -52.07 -28.52 37.15
C ASN A 331 -52.04 -28.68 35.61
N ASP A 332 -51.80 -29.96 35.26
CA ASP A 332 -52.58 -30.86 34.38
C ASP A 332 -52.38 -30.91 32.84
N ASP A 333 -52.28 -32.18 32.41
CA ASP A 333 -52.64 -32.85 31.14
C ASP A 333 -51.64 -33.01 29.97
N ASP A 334 -51.29 -34.31 29.77
CA ASP A 334 -51.28 -35.14 28.55
C ASP A 334 -50.43 -34.74 27.31
N ASP A 335 -49.43 -35.56 26.98
CA ASP A 335 -49.52 -36.58 25.91
C ASP A 335 -48.13 -37.16 25.52
N ASP A 336 -48.16 -38.45 25.15
CA ASP A 336 -47.09 -39.34 24.72
C ASP A 336 -46.15 -38.78 23.62
N ASP A 337 -44.84 -39.07 23.71
CA ASP A 337 -44.14 -39.78 22.62
C ASP A 337 -42.78 -40.36 23.09
N ASP A 338 -42.52 -41.55 22.59
CA ASP A 338 -41.53 -42.53 22.97
C ASP A 338 -40.30 -42.36 22.07
N THR A 339 -39.09 -42.10 22.59
CA THR A 339 -37.84 -42.45 21.89
C THR A 339 -36.60 -42.43 22.78
N ARG A 340 -35.90 -43.56 22.76
CA ARG A 340 -34.65 -43.91 23.49
C ARG A 340 -33.53 -42.86 23.37
N PRO A 341 -32.71 -42.65 24.42
CA PRO A 341 -31.50 -41.84 24.32
C PRO A 341 -30.31 -42.64 23.76
N GLU A 342 -29.78 -42.20 22.61
CA GLU A 342 -28.50 -42.66 22.08
C GLU A 342 -27.32 -42.17 22.96
N LYS A 343 -26.36 -43.08 23.19
CA LYS A 343 -25.14 -42.84 23.97
C LYS A 343 -24.21 -41.85 23.25
N ILE A 344 -23.99 -40.69 23.84
CA ILE A 344 -22.92 -39.76 23.47
C ILE A 344 -21.56 -40.44 23.76
N PRO A 345 -20.62 -40.55 22.79
CA PRO A 345 -19.30 -41.09 23.06
C PRO A 345 -18.46 -40.06 23.83
N LYS A 346 -17.82 -40.52 24.92
CA LYS A 346 -16.84 -39.74 25.70
C LYS A 346 -15.63 -39.40 24.84
N LEU A 347 -15.42 -38.12 24.52
CA LEU A 347 -14.17 -37.62 23.96
C LEU A 347 -13.04 -37.76 25.01
N THR A 348 -12.08 -38.64 24.73
CA THR A 348 -10.82 -38.72 25.45
C THR A 348 -9.93 -37.56 25.00
N ILE A 349 -9.66 -36.61 25.90
CA ILE A 349 -8.70 -35.53 25.67
C ILE A 349 -7.30 -36.12 25.82
N THR A 350 -6.62 -36.35 24.70
CA THR A 350 -5.20 -36.69 24.67
C THR A 350 -4.42 -35.40 24.87
N THR A 351 -3.86 -35.20 26.06
CA THR A 351 -2.93 -34.11 26.38
C THR A 351 -1.61 -34.31 25.63
N THR A 352 -1.41 -33.57 24.55
CA THR A 352 -0.11 -33.46 23.87
C THR A 352 0.75 -32.40 24.54
N ASN A 353 1.98 -32.77 24.90
CA ASN A 353 3.00 -31.90 25.50
C ASN A 353 3.27 -30.63 24.66
N PRO A 354 3.43 -29.43 25.27
CA PRO A 354 3.62 -28.16 24.56
C PRO A 354 5.08 -27.89 24.14
N SER A 355 5.86 -28.92 23.82
CA SER A 355 7.27 -28.78 23.50
C SER A 355 7.63 -29.49 22.20
N GLN A 356 7.04 -29.02 21.09
CA GLN A 356 7.48 -29.21 19.70
C GLN A 356 6.51 -28.43 18.78
N GLN A 357 6.46 -27.11 18.91
CA GLN A 357 5.92 -26.29 17.81
C GLN A 357 7.04 -26.13 16.79
N THR A 358 6.95 -26.88 15.69
CA THR A 358 7.69 -26.56 14.46
C THR A 358 7.40 -25.09 14.13
N PRO A 359 8.42 -24.29 13.80
CA PRO A 359 8.20 -22.89 13.48
C PRO A 359 7.22 -22.80 12.28
N PRO A 360 6.28 -21.85 12.28
CA PRO A 360 5.25 -21.76 11.24
C PRO A 360 5.96 -21.61 9.88
N GLN A 361 5.83 -22.60 9.00
CA GLN A 361 6.42 -22.53 7.65
C GLN A 361 5.87 -21.30 6.92
N ALA A 362 6.68 -20.66 6.09
CA ALA A 362 6.25 -19.51 5.31
C ALA A 362 5.11 -19.91 4.37
N GLU A 363 3.90 -19.46 4.67
CA GLU A 363 2.73 -19.77 3.87
C GLU A 363 2.76 -19.00 2.54
N CYS A 364 2.47 -19.70 1.45
CA CYS A 364 2.26 -19.13 0.13
C CYS A 364 0.95 -19.66 -0.42
N GLU A 365 0.07 -18.77 -0.88
CA GLU A 365 -1.15 -19.16 -1.58
C GLU A 365 -0.94 -19.05 -3.08
N ILE A 366 -1.52 -19.99 -3.84
CA ILE A 366 -1.43 -20.02 -5.30
C ILE A 366 -2.77 -19.60 -5.87
N TRP A 367 -2.81 -18.48 -6.55
CA TRP A 367 -4.00 -17.96 -7.19
C TRP A 367 -3.88 -18.09 -8.69
N THR A 368 -4.92 -18.60 -9.32
CA THR A 368 -4.97 -18.84 -10.76
C THR A 368 -6.21 -18.19 -11.35
N SER A 369 -6.22 -17.99 -12.66
CA SER A 369 -7.47 -17.81 -13.38
C SER A 369 -8.28 -19.11 -13.41
N MET A 370 -9.48 -19.06 -13.97
CA MET A 370 -10.28 -20.27 -14.23
C MET A 370 -9.97 -20.92 -15.59
N LEU A 371 -9.00 -20.40 -16.35
CA LEU A 371 -8.60 -20.96 -17.65
C LEU A 371 -7.60 -22.11 -17.48
N GLN A 372 -7.75 -23.17 -18.30
CA GLN A 372 -7.00 -24.43 -18.23
C GLN A 372 -5.50 -24.21 -18.19
N LYS A 373 -4.94 -23.37 -19.08
CA LYS A 373 -3.52 -23.02 -19.09
C LYS A 373 -3.01 -22.48 -17.75
N SER A 374 -3.79 -21.66 -17.06
CA SER A 374 -3.42 -21.16 -15.74
C SER A 374 -3.51 -22.23 -14.65
N ILE A 375 -4.55 -23.08 -14.70
CA ILE A 375 -4.78 -24.15 -13.74
C ILE A 375 -3.69 -25.23 -13.88
N GLN A 376 -3.39 -25.66 -15.10
CA GLN A 376 -2.32 -26.63 -15.40
C GLN A 376 -0.95 -26.11 -15.00
N THR A 377 -0.70 -24.81 -15.11
CA THR A 377 0.58 -24.24 -14.63
C THR A 377 0.71 -24.36 -13.11
N ALA A 378 -0.40 -24.38 -12.36
CA ALA A 378 -0.40 -24.58 -10.92
C ALA A 378 -0.43 -26.05 -10.48
N GLN A 379 -0.57 -27.02 -11.40
CA GLN A 379 -0.85 -28.42 -11.06
C GLN A 379 0.25 -29.08 -10.20
N ASN A 380 1.48 -28.60 -10.31
CA ASN A 380 2.64 -29.13 -9.62
C ASN A 380 2.78 -28.60 -8.18
N PHE A 381 1.95 -27.64 -7.75
CA PHE A 381 1.92 -27.21 -6.36
C PHE A 381 1.13 -28.22 -5.52
N ASP A 382 1.81 -28.85 -4.54
CA ASP A 382 1.20 -29.85 -3.66
C ASP A 382 -0.01 -29.26 -2.90
N PRO A 383 -1.23 -29.79 -3.10
CA PRO A 383 -2.44 -29.28 -2.43
C PRO A 383 -2.44 -29.50 -0.92
N PHE A 384 -1.60 -30.40 -0.38
CA PHE A 384 -1.44 -30.57 1.07
C PHE A 384 -0.55 -29.49 1.69
N LYS A 385 0.23 -28.78 0.87
CA LYS A 385 1.16 -27.72 1.30
C LYS A 385 0.70 -26.33 0.91
N TYR A 386 0.06 -26.19 -0.24
CA TYR A 386 -0.36 -24.90 -0.81
C TYR A 386 -1.88 -24.83 -0.91
N THR A 387 -2.46 -23.72 -0.46
CA THR A 387 -3.85 -23.41 -0.77
C THR A 387 -3.91 -22.85 -2.19
N VAL A 388 -4.63 -23.54 -3.08
CA VAL A 388 -4.84 -23.12 -4.47
C VAL A 388 -6.24 -22.51 -4.61
N CYS A 389 -6.33 -21.29 -5.14
CA CYS A 389 -7.58 -20.59 -5.39
C CYS A 389 -7.73 -20.28 -6.88
N HIS A 390 -8.88 -20.61 -7.45
CA HIS A 390 -9.23 -20.30 -8.84
C HIS A 390 -10.18 -19.11 -8.87
N LEU A 391 -9.75 -17.99 -9.45
CA LEU A 391 -10.48 -16.72 -9.41
C LEU A 391 -10.88 -16.28 -10.82
N ARG A 392 -12.19 -16.17 -11.07
CA ARG A 392 -12.71 -15.64 -12.35
C ARG A 392 -12.21 -14.23 -12.66
N ALA A 393 -11.98 -13.42 -11.63
CA ALA A 393 -11.42 -12.07 -11.77
C ALA A 393 -10.02 -12.06 -12.40
N LEU A 394 -9.29 -13.18 -12.33
CA LEU A 394 -7.96 -13.36 -12.93
C LEU A 394 -8.03 -13.94 -14.35
N ASN A 395 -9.21 -14.15 -14.95
CA ASN A 395 -9.31 -14.54 -16.36
C ASN A 395 -8.80 -13.43 -17.27
N GLU A 396 -8.20 -13.80 -18.40
CA GLU A 396 -7.70 -12.87 -19.41
C GLU A 396 -8.78 -11.88 -19.87
N ILE A 397 -8.34 -10.75 -20.42
CA ILE A 397 -9.22 -9.82 -21.12
C ILE A 397 -10.00 -10.56 -22.21
N TYR A 398 -11.32 -10.47 -22.13
CA TYR A 398 -12.21 -11.12 -23.09
C TYR A 398 -12.34 -10.29 -24.37
N ALA A 399 -11.94 -10.86 -25.51
CA ALA A 399 -11.91 -10.19 -26.80
C ALA A 399 -13.27 -10.16 -27.54
N GLY A 400 -14.37 -10.48 -26.84
CA GLY A 400 -15.72 -10.40 -27.37
C GLY A 400 -15.90 -11.31 -28.59
N ARG A 401 -16.34 -10.73 -29.73
CA ARG A 401 -16.52 -11.51 -30.97
C ARG A 401 -15.24 -11.99 -31.64
N TYR A 402 -14.08 -11.50 -31.18
CA TYR A 402 -12.76 -11.85 -31.72
C TYR A 402 -12.07 -12.95 -30.93
N GLU A 403 -12.73 -13.52 -29.92
CA GLU A 403 -12.17 -14.62 -29.13
C GLU A 403 -11.83 -15.86 -29.95
N GLY A 404 -10.67 -16.46 -29.63
CA GLY A 404 -10.14 -17.67 -30.26
C GLY A 404 -9.61 -17.49 -31.69
N GLN A 405 -9.66 -16.29 -32.26
CA GLN A 405 -9.14 -16.00 -33.59
C GLN A 405 -7.64 -15.71 -33.56
N PRO A 406 -6.85 -16.08 -34.59
CA PRO A 406 -5.46 -15.66 -34.69
C PRO A 406 -5.34 -14.12 -34.73
N PHE A 407 -4.41 -13.54 -33.98
CA PHE A 407 -4.24 -12.09 -33.91
C PHE A 407 -3.81 -11.51 -35.26
N THR A 408 -2.93 -12.21 -35.98
CA THR A 408 -2.61 -11.90 -37.39
C THR A 408 -3.85 -11.75 -38.27
N SER A 409 -4.85 -12.63 -38.10
CA SER A 409 -6.12 -12.56 -38.83
C SER A 409 -6.97 -11.38 -38.39
N PHE A 410 -7.03 -11.07 -37.09
CA PHE A 410 -7.70 -9.87 -36.57
C PHE A 410 -7.11 -8.58 -37.16
N LYS A 411 -5.78 -8.45 -37.15
CA LYS A 411 -5.05 -7.29 -37.69
C LYS A 411 -5.31 -7.10 -39.19
N HIS A 412 -5.39 -8.18 -39.97
CA HIS A 412 -5.62 -8.10 -41.41
C HIS A 412 -7.09 -7.87 -41.77
N ASN A 413 -8.01 -8.60 -41.14
CA ASN A 413 -9.43 -8.59 -41.50
C ASN A 413 -10.20 -7.42 -40.89
N HIS A 414 -9.70 -6.83 -39.79
CA HIS A 414 -10.34 -5.74 -39.06
C HIS A 414 -9.34 -4.61 -38.74
N PRO A 415 -8.75 -3.97 -39.77
CA PRO A 415 -7.74 -2.93 -39.57
C PRO A 415 -8.30 -1.72 -38.82
N GLU A 416 -9.58 -1.34 -39.02
CA GLU A 416 -10.17 -0.22 -38.26
C GLU A 416 -10.24 -0.48 -36.75
N GLU A 417 -10.57 -1.70 -36.34
CA GLU A 417 -10.63 -2.09 -34.92
C GLU A 417 -9.24 -2.18 -34.31
N TYR A 418 -8.28 -2.70 -35.07
CA TYR A 418 -6.87 -2.72 -34.66
C TYR A 418 -6.32 -1.30 -34.46
N GLU A 419 -6.58 -0.38 -35.38
CA GLU A 419 -6.18 1.03 -35.25
C GLU A 419 -6.88 1.74 -34.08
N ALA A 420 -8.18 1.51 -33.90
CA ALA A 420 -8.93 2.05 -32.75
C ALA A 420 -8.34 1.56 -31.42
N ARG A 421 -7.97 0.27 -31.34
CA ARG A 421 -7.28 -0.31 -30.19
C ARG A 421 -5.92 0.33 -29.95
N LEU A 422 -5.11 0.55 -30.99
CA LEU A 422 -3.80 1.19 -30.84
C LEU A 422 -3.91 2.65 -30.35
N LYS A 423 -4.90 3.39 -30.87
CA LYS A 423 -5.10 4.80 -30.54
C LYS A 423 -5.46 5.02 -29.07
N ASN A 424 -6.27 4.14 -28.47
CA ASN A 424 -6.68 4.27 -27.08
C ASN A 424 -6.84 2.90 -26.40
N LYS A 425 -5.73 2.17 -26.26
CA LYS A 425 -5.72 0.80 -25.76
C LYS A 425 -6.33 0.64 -24.37
N PHE A 426 -6.27 1.67 -23.52
CA PHE A 426 -6.82 1.59 -22.17
C PHE A 426 -8.36 1.56 -22.16
N TYR A 427 -9.01 2.43 -22.94
CA TYR A 427 -10.47 2.53 -22.99
C TYR A 427 -11.12 1.78 -24.16
N TYR A 428 -10.33 1.32 -25.13
CA TYR A 428 -10.83 0.46 -26.19
C TYR A 428 -11.42 -0.81 -25.57
N ARG A 429 -12.70 -1.03 -25.82
CA ARG A 429 -13.44 -2.22 -25.41
C ARG A 429 -13.65 -3.07 -26.66
N TYR A 430 -13.24 -4.33 -26.60
CA TYR A 430 -13.48 -5.25 -27.71
C TYR A 430 -14.99 -5.35 -28.05
N PRO A 431 -15.37 -5.26 -29.33
CA PRO A 431 -16.75 -5.44 -29.76
C PRO A 431 -17.33 -6.81 -29.42
N GLY A 432 -18.64 -6.86 -29.18
CA GLY A 432 -19.38 -8.10 -28.92
C GLY A 432 -19.83 -8.26 -27.47
N ILE A 433 -20.64 -9.30 -27.23
CA ILE A 433 -21.19 -9.58 -25.90
C ILE A 433 -20.03 -9.94 -24.96
N GLY A 434 -19.93 -9.22 -23.84
CA GLY A 434 -18.93 -9.47 -22.81
C GLY A 434 -17.52 -8.96 -23.12
N GLY A 435 -17.30 -8.27 -24.24
CA GLY A 435 -16.00 -7.70 -24.56
C GLY A 435 -15.51 -6.70 -23.50
N GLU A 436 -14.21 -6.76 -23.20
CA GLU A 436 -13.59 -6.00 -22.12
C GLU A 436 -12.59 -4.97 -22.65
N SER A 437 -12.35 -3.93 -21.86
CA SER A 437 -11.25 -2.96 -21.96
C SER A 437 -10.30 -3.11 -20.77
N TYR A 438 -9.12 -2.50 -20.80
CA TYR A 438 -8.26 -2.43 -19.61
C TYR A 438 -8.94 -1.70 -18.44
N ALA A 439 -9.81 -0.72 -18.71
CA ALA A 439 -10.62 -0.08 -17.67
C ALA A 439 -11.56 -1.08 -16.97
N ASP A 440 -12.12 -2.04 -17.72
CA ASP A 440 -12.94 -3.11 -17.14
C ASP A 440 -12.10 -4.09 -16.31
N ILE A 441 -10.87 -4.38 -16.76
CA ILE A 441 -9.91 -5.21 -16.01
C ILE A 441 -9.56 -4.56 -14.67
N VAL A 442 -9.32 -3.24 -14.62
CA VAL A 442 -9.09 -2.50 -13.37
C VAL A 442 -10.26 -2.69 -12.40
N ASN A 443 -11.49 -2.51 -12.87
CA ASN A 443 -12.68 -2.69 -12.04
C ASN A 443 -12.82 -4.14 -11.54
N LYS A 444 -12.57 -5.12 -12.42
CA LYS A 444 -12.58 -6.55 -12.09
C LYS A 444 -11.54 -6.92 -11.04
N LEU A 445 -10.35 -6.32 -11.10
CA LEU A 445 -9.23 -6.60 -10.19
C LEU A 445 -9.26 -5.79 -8.89
N GLN A 446 -10.18 -4.85 -8.73
CA GLN A 446 -10.29 -4.05 -7.50
C GLN A 446 -10.36 -4.93 -6.24
N GLN A 447 -11.20 -5.96 -6.25
CA GLN A 447 -11.34 -6.88 -5.12
C GLN A 447 -10.08 -7.73 -4.92
N VAL A 448 -9.41 -8.14 -6.00
CA VAL A 448 -8.14 -8.87 -5.94
C VAL A 448 -7.06 -8.02 -5.27
N ILE A 449 -6.95 -6.73 -5.62
CA ILE A 449 -6.01 -5.80 -4.98
C ILE A 449 -6.29 -5.65 -3.49
N VAL A 450 -7.56 -5.51 -3.10
CA VAL A 450 -7.94 -5.39 -1.69
C VAL A 450 -7.58 -6.65 -0.92
N GLU A 451 -7.83 -7.83 -1.49
CA GLU A 451 -7.44 -9.11 -0.90
C GLU A 451 -5.92 -9.25 -0.76
N LEU A 452 -5.15 -8.87 -1.79
CA LEU A 452 -3.68 -8.85 -1.73
C LEU A 452 -3.15 -7.87 -0.68
N GLU A 453 -3.80 -6.73 -0.51
CA GLU A 453 -3.48 -5.75 0.53
C GLU A 453 -3.84 -6.27 1.94
N ARG A 454 -4.89 -7.09 2.05
CA ARG A 454 -5.41 -7.71 3.29
C ARG A 454 -4.56 -8.86 3.82
N LYS A 455 -3.87 -9.61 2.96
CA LYS A 455 -3.04 -10.77 3.37
C LYS A 455 -1.98 -10.37 4.39
N ARG A 456 -1.94 -11.13 5.50
CA ARG A 456 -0.95 -11.02 6.58
C ARG A 456 -0.18 -12.34 6.67
N HIS A 457 1.13 -12.27 6.89
CA HIS A 457 2.01 -13.44 7.10
C HIS A 457 2.04 -14.49 5.98
N SER A 458 1.35 -14.27 4.85
CA SER A 458 1.29 -15.16 3.71
C SER A 458 1.66 -14.41 2.43
N SER A 459 2.52 -15.04 1.63
CA SER A 459 2.86 -14.59 0.28
C SER A 459 1.85 -15.15 -0.72
N VAL A 460 1.76 -14.55 -1.91
CA VAL A 460 0.80 -14.98 -2.93
C VAL A 460 1.52 -15.12 -4.26
N MET A 461 1.32 -16.25 -4.94
CA MET A 461 1.69 -16.45 -6.33
C MET A 461 0.44 -16.34 -7.21
N ILE A 462 0.42 -15.36 -8.10
CA ILE A 462 -0.63 -15.19 -9.10
C ILE A 462 -0.11 -15.70 -10.44
N ILE A 463 -0.75 -16.75 -10.94
CA ILE A 463 -0.56 -17.27 -12.29
C ILE A 463 -1.78 -16.80 -13.10
N SER A 464 -1.56 -16.01 -14.13
CA SER A 464 -2.65 -15.44 -14.92
C SER A 464 -2.16 -15.11 -16.33
N HIS A 465 -2.61 -14.00 -16.91
CA HIS A 465 -2.48 -13.70 -18.33
C HIS A 465 -1.93 -12.29 -18.57
N LEU A 466 -1.66 -11.96 -19.83
CA LEU A 466 -0.92 -10.76 -20.20
C LEU A 466 -1.60 -9.48 -19.70
N ALA A 467 -2.89 -9.29 -19.96
CA ALA A 467 -3.56 -8.04 -19.55
C ALA A 467 -3.72 -7.95 -18.03
N ILE A 468 -3.96 -9.08 -17.36
CA ILE A 468 -4.11 -9.14 -15.91
C ILE A 468 -2.80 -8.80 -15.19
N ILE A 469 -1.69 -9.44 -15.58
CA ILE A 469 -0.38 -9.19 -14.94
C ILE A 469 0.08 -7.74 -15.20
N ARG A 470 -0.13 -7.19 -16.41
CA ARG A 470 0.12 -5.77 -16.70
C ARG A 470 -0.66 -4.87 -15.74
N THR A 471 -1.95 -5.15 -15.54
CA THR A 471 -2.82 -4.35 -14.68
C THR A 471 -2.39 -4.43 -13.21
N LEU A 472 -2.06 -5.62 -12.70
CA LEU A 472 -1.54 -5.81 -11.34
C LEU A 472 -0.19 -5.12 -11.13
N LEU A 473 0.75 -5.28 -12.07
CA LEU A 473 2.05 -4.61 -12.03
C LEU A 473 1.90 -3.09 -12.03
N SER A 474 0.96 -2.55 -12.80
CA SER A 474 0.72 -1.10 -12.82
C SER A 474 0.29 -0.57 -11.46
N TYR A 475 -0.54 -1.32 -10.72
CA TYR A 475 -0.92 -0.97 -9.35
C TYR A 475 0.30 -1.01 -8.42
N PHE A 476 1.07 -2.10 -8.42
CA PHE A 476 2.19 -2.23 -7.49
C PHE A 476 3.31 -1.24 -7.79
N MET A 477 3.58 -0.94 -9.05
CA MET A 477 4.68 -0.08 -9.47
C MET A 477 4.30 1.40 -9.59
N ASP A 478 3.06 1.78 -9.27
CA ASP A 478 2.54 3.16 -9.42
C ASP A 478 2.68 3.67 -10.88
N ILE A 479 2.44 2.78 -11.85
CA ILE A 479 2.49 3.11 -13.28
C ILE A 479 1.14 3.69 -13.69
N PRO A 480 1.11 4.86 -14.36
CA PRO A 480 -0.14 5.46 -14.85
C PRO A 480 -0.90 4.53 -15.79
N SER A 481 -2.24 4.60 -15.74
CA SER A 481 -3.13 3.81 -16.60
C SER A 481 -2.83 3.97 -18.09
N THR A 482 -2.34 5.13 -18.52
CA THR A 482 -1.93 5.42 -19.91
C THR A 482 -0.77 4.55 -20.41
N HIS A 483 0.10 4.07 -19.52
CA HIS A 483 1.25 3.22 -19.86
C HIS A 483 1.05 1.75 -19.46
N MET A 484 -0.04 1.42 -18.77
CA MET A 484 -0.33 0.06 -18.29
C MET A 484 -0.25 -0.99 -19.40
N ALA A 485 -0.82 -0.68 -20.56
CA ALA A 485 -0.89 -1.61 -21.67
C ALA A 485 0.44 -1.78 -22.44
N GLN A 486 1.48 -1.03 -22.07
CA GLN A 486 2.83 -1.08 -22.65
C GLN A 486 3.81 -1.87 -21.77
N ILE A 487 3.40 -2.27 -20.57
CA ILE A 487 4.26 -3.01 -19.64
C ILE A 487 4.65 -4.36 -20.28
N ASN A 488 5.95 -4.64 -20.33
CA ASN A 488 6.49 -5.87 -20.87
C ASN A 488 6.26 -7.04 -19.89
N VAL A 489 5.53 -8.07 -20.34
CA VAL A 489 5.22 -9.28 -19.57
C VAL A 489 5.25 -10.52 -20.49
N PRO A 490 6.43 -10.99 -20.91
CA PRO A 490 6.56 -12.20 -21.73
C PRO A 490 6.25 -13.48 -20.95
N LEU A 491 6.07 -14.59 -21.67
CA LEU A 491 6.04 -15.93 -21.08
C LEU A 491 7.41 -16.26 -20.47
N GLY A 492 7.43 -17.09 -19.43
CA GLY A 492 8.68 -17.49 -18.78
C GLY A 492 9.25 -16.48 -17.77
N TYR A 493 8.51 -15.43 -17.40
CA TYR A 493 8.98 -14.42 -16.44
C TYR A 493 8.16 -14.41 -15.16
N VAL A 494 8.85 -14.29 -14.02
CA VAL A 494 8.23 -14.10 -12.70
C VAL A 494 8.61 -12.73 -12.14
N PHE A 495 7.60 -11.98 -11.72
CA PHE A 495 7.71 -10.66 -11.12
C PHE A 495 7.44 -10.77 -9.61
N ALA A 496 8.48 -10.70 -8.80
CA ALA A 496 8.38 -10.72 -7.34
C ALA A 496 8.26 -9.29 -6.81
N CYS A 497 7.05 -8.92 -6.39
CA CYS A 497 6.75 -7.63 -5.77
C CYS A 497 6.79 -7.74 -4.24
N GLU A 498 7.67 -7.00 -3.60
CA GLU A 498 7.74 -6.86 -2.15
C GLU A 498 7.17 -5.51 -1.71
N PRO A 499 6.00 -5.46 -1.05
CA PRO A 499 5.47 -4.21 -0.52
C PRO A 499 6.37 -3.64 0.57
N ARG A 500 6.82 -2.38 0.42
CA ARG A 500 7.59 -1.66 1.45
C ARG A 500 6.91 -0.33 1.82
N PRO A 501 7.24 0.25 2.99
CA PRO A 501 6.57 1.48 3.46
C PRO A 501 6.69 2.72 2.54
N PHE A 502 7.65 2.74 1.60
CA PHE A 502 7.86 3.91 0.72
C PHE A 502 7.71 3.66 -0.77
N GLY A 503 7.29 2.46 -1.14
CA GLY A 503 7.24 1.98 -2.51
C GLY A 503 7.38 0.46 -2.50
N ASN A 504 7.08 -0.19 -3.61
CA ASN A 504 7.25 -1.63 -3.71
C ASN A 504 8.61 -1.92 -4.36
N GLN A 505 9.30 -2.94 -3.89
CA GLN A 505 10.49 -3.43 -4.58
C GLN A 505 10.06 -4.50 -5.60
N LEU A 506 10.56 -4.41 -6.82
CA LEU A 506 10.33 -5.39 -7.87
C LEU A 506 11.63 -6.13 -8.17
N THR A 507 11.57 -7.46 -8.15
CA THR A 507 12.62 -8.31 -8.69
C THR A 507 12.04 -9.15 -9.82
N ILE A 508 12.71 -9.18 -10.96
CA ILE A 508 12.26 -9.92 -12.15
C ILE A 508 13.16 -11.13 -12.34
N TYR A 509 12.56 -12.26 -12.67
CA TYR A 509 13.25 -13.52 -12.93
C TYR A 509 12.83 -14.05 -14.31
N LYS A 510 13.79 -14.56 -15.08
CA LYS A 510 13.57 -15.21 -16.38
C LYS A 510 13.84 -16.70 -16.25
N TYR A 511 12.93 -17.53 -16.74
CA TYR A 511 13.13 -18.95 -16.91
C TYR A 511 14.06 -19.22 -18.10
N ILE A 512 15.08 -20.06 -17.86
CA ILE A 512 16.04 -20.50 -18.86
C ILE A 512 15.83 -22.00 -19.05
N GLU A 513 15.19 -22.37 -20.16
CA GLU A 513 14.73 -23.72 -20.43
C GLU A 513 15.88 -24.73 -20.53
N GLU A 514 17.04 -24.33 -21.06
CA GLU A 514 18.21 -25.20 -21.18
C GLU A 514 18.82 -25.57 -19.82
N LYS A 515 18.61 -24.70 -18.82
CA LYS A 515 19.11 -24.89 -17.44
C LYS A 515 18.01 -25.31 -16.48
N ASP A 516 16.77 -25.34 -16.95
CA ASP A 516 15.57 -25.61 -16.17
C ASP A 516 15.49 -24.81 -14.84
N MET A 517 15.84 -23.53 -14.92
CA MET A 517 15.96 -22.66 -13.74
C MET A 517 15.59 -21.20 -14.01
N PHE A 518 15.22 -20.48 -12.96
CA PHE A 518 14.99 -19.04 -13.00
C PHE A 518 16.25 -18.26 -12.64
N VAL A 519 16.58 -17.28 -13.47
CA VAL A 519 17.70 -16.37 -13.26
C VAL A 519 17.18 -14.95 -13.00
N LYS A 520 17.71 -14.30 -11.97
CA LYS A 520 17.37 -12.91 -11.63
C LYS A 520 17.91 -11.97 -12.71
N ILE A 521 17.09 -10.99 -13.09
CA ILE A 521 17.46 -9.87 -13.96
C ILE A 521 17.88 -8.69 -13.06
N ASP A 522 18.97 -8.01 -13.42
CA ASP A 522 19.54 -6.93 -12.61
C ASP A 522 18.65 -5.68 -12.54
N LEU A 523 18.65 -5.04 -11.37
CA LEU A 523 17.72 -3.98 -10.95
C LEU A 523 17.81 -2.69 -11.76
N GLU A 524 18.99 -2.30 -12.26
CA GLU A 524 19.13 -1.15 -13.18
C GLU A 524 18.36 -1.36 -14.48
N THR A 525 18.18 -2.64 -14.84
CA THR A 525 17.41 -3.06 -16.00
C THR A 525 15.92 -3.18 -15.67
N SER A 526 15.49 -3.48 -14.43
CA SER A 526 14.09 -3.86 -14.17
C SER A 526 13.03 -2.83 -14.62
N MET A 527 13.16 -1.57 -14.23
CA MET A 527 12.17 -0.53 -14.61
C MET A 527 12.28 -0.13 -16.07
N SER A 528 13.51 -0.03 -16.60
CA SER A 528 13.73 0.24 -18.02
C SER A 528 13.26 -0.92 -18.89
N TRP A 529 13.37 -2.16 -18.40
CA TRP A 529 12.96 -3.40 -19.06
C TRP A 529 11.44 -3.55 -19.13
N LEU A 530 10.71 -3.12 -18.08
CA LEU A 530 9.25 -3.08 -18.12
C LEU A 530 8.73 -2.22 -19.30
N PHE A 531 9.52 -1.26 -19.77
CA PHE A 531 9.20 -0.40 -20.91
C PHE A 531 10.18 -0.54 -22.07
N SER A 532 11.09 -1.52 -22.03
CA SER A 532 12.06 -1.69 -23.10
C SER A 532 11.30 -2.28 -24.28
N SER A 533 11.23 -1.51 -25.35
CA SER A 533 10.75 -1.99 -26.64
C SER A 533 11.76 -2.99 -27.19
N THR A 534 11.63 -4.27 -26.81
CA THR A 534 11.79 -5.32 -27.81
C THR A 534 10.67 -5.11 -28.83
N PRO A 535 10.92 -5.19 -30.14
CA PRO A 535 9.86 -5.15 -31.14
C PRO A 535 9.00 -6.41 -30.97
N MET A 536 8.06 -6.34 -30.02
CA MET A 536 6.97 -7.28 -29.84
C MET A 536 5.72 -6.45 -29.88
N ASP A 537 5.15 -6.34 -31.08
CA ASP A 537 3.71 -6.19 -31.20
C ASP A 537 3.07 -7.25 -30.29
N ASP A 538 1.97 -6.91 -29.61
CA ASP A 538 1.24 -7.70 -28.59
C ASP A 538 0.87 -9.17 -28.94
N CYS A 539 1.33 -9.71 -30.07
CA CYS A 539 1.31 -11.13 -30.38
C CYS A 539 2.28 -11.90 -29.49
N GLY A 540 1.92 -13.14 -29.16
CA GLY A 540 2.85 -14.10 -28.57
C GLY A 540 3.91 -14.56 -29.56
N ASP A 541 4.73 -13.66 -30.09
CA ASP A 541 5.85 -14.01 -30.96
C ASP A 541 6.99 -14.61 -30.13
N ASP A 542 6.97 -15.94 -29.98
CA ASP A 542 8.16 -16.73 -29.65
C ASP A 542 8.96 -17.00 -30.95
N ASN A 543 9.96 -16.17 -31.26
CA ASN A 543 11.31 -16.64 -31.66
C ASN A 543 12.31 -15.51 -31.98
N PRO A 544 13.62 -15.70 -31.70
CA PRO A 544 14.65 -14.68 -31.88
C PRO A 544 15.23 -14.71 -33.30
N ILE A 545 15.30 -13.55 -33.96
CA ILE A 545 16.25 -13.34 -35.05
C ILE A 545 17.23 -12.25 -34.63
N ASP A 546 18.47 -12.68 -34.45
CA ASP A 546 19.67 -11.88 -34.26
C ASP A 546 19.77 -10.80 -35.34
N THR A 547 19.66 -9.53 -34.95
CA THR A 547 20.19 -8.42 -35.76
C THR A 547 20.81 -7.36 -34.85
N SER A 548 22.14 -7.36 -34.88
CA SER A 548 23.00 -6.24 -34.51
C SER A 548 22.73 -5.01 -35.39
N ASN A 549 22.98 -3.82 -34.82
CA ASN A 549 22.99 -2.48 -35.45
C ASN A 549 21.64 -1.87 -35.90
N ASN A 550 21.12 -0.90 -35.15
CA ASN A 550 21.39 0.52 -35.40
C ASN A 550 20.71 1.41 -34.36
N GLY A 551 21.42 2.47 -33.95
CA GLY A 551 20.98 3.42 -32.95
C GLY A 551 20.04 4.51 -33.47
N GLY A 552 19.32 5.11 -32.51
CA GLY A 552 18.67 6.41 -32.66
C GLY A 552 17.20 6.40 -32.24
N GLY A 553 16.85 7.03 -31.10
CA GLY A 553 15.45 7.32 -30.81
C GLY A 553 15.08 7.67 -29.37
N LEU A 554 14.98 8.99 -29.12
CA LEU A 554 14.20 9.71 -28.11
C LEU A 554 14.15 9.17 -26.65
N GLY A 555 14.95 9.82 -25.79
CA GLY A 555 14.89 9.66 -24.34
C GLY A 555 13.64 10.28 -23.73
N VAL A 556 12.79 9.43 -23.14
CA VAL A 556 11.77 9.83 -22.17
C VAL A 556 12.46 9.96 -20.82
N LYS A 557 12.49 11.17 -20.26
CA LYS A 557 13.10 11.47 -18.96
C LYS A 557 12.18 10.98 -17.85
N ILE A 558 12.31 9.70 -17.48
CA ILE A 558 11.64 9.12 -16.32
C ILE A 558 12.38 9.59 -15.06
N MET A 559 11.66 10.21 -14.13
CA MET A 559 12.20 10.59 -12.82
C MET A 559 12.61 9.31 -12.06
N THR A 560 13.91 9.09 -11.93
CA THR A 560 14.47 8.09 -11.02
C THR A 560 14.23 8.51 -9.57
N PRO A 561 13.90 7.57 -8.65
CA PRO A 561 14.04 7.83 -7.23
C PRO A 561 15.53 8.05 -6.90
N PRO A 562 15.88 8.94 -5.96
CA PRO A 562 17.26 9.21 -5.62
C PRO A 562 17.93 7.92 -5.13
N SER A 563 19.01 7.54 -5.82
CA SER A 563 19.96 6.52 -5.41
C SER A 563 20.53 6.88 -4.04
N ILE A 564 20.36 5.98 -3.07
CA ILE A 564 21.07 6.04 -1.79
C ILE A 564 22.42 5.40 -2.05
N ASN A 565 23.46 6.24 -2.16
CA ASN A 565 24.84 5.81 -1.93
C ASN A 565 25.08 5.72 -0.42
#